data_AF-A0A6G1J1V8-F1
#
_entry.id   AF-A0A6G1J1V8-F1
#
_cell.length_a   1.000
_cell.length_b   1.000
_cell.length_c   1.000
_cell.angle_alpha   90.00
_cell.angle_beta   90.00
_cell.angle_gamma   90.00
#
_symmetry.space_group_name_H-M   'P 1'
#
loop_
_entity.id
_entity.type
_entity.pdbx_description
1 polymer ?
#
loop_
_entity_poly.entity_id
_entity_poly.type
_entity_poly.pdbx_seq_one_letter_code
_entity_poly.pdbx_strand_id
1 'polypeptide(L)'
;MCAALPGSSQLSVPLISPANQPHYPLTFYGALYINGQMLGIPCSTVVPAKSNPVGPEIPLALHPTELQLITIHPRWIDRFPFPKMRNSLISLSGVIDDEEFVRDLALMPSFEIVPGRMPWDPRAWKILKPFAEKWGYLFFASE
;
A
#
# COMPACT_ATOMS: atom_id res chain seq x y z
N MET A 1 30.42 -20.73 3.95
CA MET A 1 29.89 -21.60 2.88
C MET A 1 28.66 -22.29 3.44
N CYS A 2 27.46 -21.81 3.14
CA CYS A 2 26.22 -22.52 3.45
C CYS A 2 25.78 -23.25 2.19
N ALA A 3 25.64 -24.57 2.28
CA ALA A 3 25.23 -25.42 1.17
C ALA A 3 23.79 -25.10 0.76
N ALA A 4 23.56 -24.95 -0.55
CA ALA A 4 22.22 -24.80 -1.10
C ALA A 4 21.49 -26.15 -1.06
N LEU A 5 20.25 -26.14 -0.56
CA LEU A 5 19.36 -27.29 -0.65
C LEU A 5 18.95 -27.51 -2.12
N PRO A 6 19.08 -28.73 -2.67
CA PRO A 6 18.63 -29.02 -4.02
C PRO A 6 17.11 -29.24 -4.01
N GLY A 7 16.39 -28.55 -4.90
CA GLY A 7 15.02 -28.93 -5.26
C GLY A 7 13.89 -27.99 -4.83
N SER A 8 14.14 -26.68 -4.67
CA SER A 8 13.04 -25.72 -4.78
C SER A 8 12.87 -25.39 -6.26
N SER A 9 11.88 -25.99 -6.93
CA SER A 9 11.32 -25.39 -8.14
C SER A 9 10.90 -23.98 -7.75
N GLN A 10 11.71 -22.99 -8.13
CA GLN A 10 11.27 -21.62 -8.03
C GLN A 10 10.08 -21.53 -8.99
N LEU A 11 8.88 -21.56 -8.43
CA LEU A 11 7.74 -20.96 -9.10
C LEU A 11 8.21 -19.53 -9.38
N SER A 12 8.65 -19.29 -10.61
CA SER A 12 8.87 -17.95 -11.10
C SER A 12 7.50 -17.31 -11.11
N VAL A 13 7.11 -16.70 -9.98
CA VAL A 13 5.95 -15.85 -9.94
C VAL A 13 6.24 -14.78 -10.99
N PRO A 14 5.52 -14.77 -12.12
CA PRO A 14 5.79 -13.78 -13.15
C PRO A 14 5.73 -12.41 -12.48
N LEU A 15 6.75 -11.59 -12.71
CA LEU A 15 6.82 -10.23 -12.18
C LEU A 15 5.46 -9.58 -12.44
N ILE A 16 4.74 -9.25 -11.36
CA ILE A 16 3.41 -8.65 -11.47
C ILE A 16 3.62 -7.30 -12.13
N SER A 17 3.32 -7.25 -13.42
CA SER A 17 3.47 -6.10 -14.28
C SER A 17 2.15 -5.31 -14.28
N PRO A 18 2.19 -4.00 -14.59
CA PRO A 18 0.99 -3.25 -14.92
C PRO A 18 0.02 -3.96 -15.88
N ALA A 19 0.55 -4.84 -16.73
CA ALA A 19 -0.19 -5.55 -17.77
C ALA A 19 -0.63 -6.98 -17.39
N ASN A 20 -0.21 -7.54 -16.25
CA ASN A 20 -0.46 -8.97 -15.95
C ASN A 20 -0.80 -9.17 -14.47
N GLN A 21 -2.08 -9.06 -14.14
CA GLN A 21 -2.62 -9.31 -12.81
C GLN A 21 -3.11 -10.76 -12.68
N PRO A 22 -3.06 -11.36 -11.49
CA PRO A 22 -3.67 -12.66 -11.27
C PRO A 22 -5.18 -12.63 -11.56
N HIS A 23 -5.70 -13.71 -12.16
CA HIS A 23 -7.13 -13.87 -12.48
C HIS A 23 -8.02 -14.18 -11.26
N TYR A 24 -7.46 -14.20 -10.06
CA TYR A 24 -8.18 -14.40 -8.79
C TYR A 24 -8.30 -13.08 -8.02
N PRO A 25 -9.30 -12.93 -7.13
CA PRO A 25 -9.49 -11.71 -6.37
C PRO A 25 -8.28 -11.44 -5.46
N LEU A 26 -7.75 -10.22 -5.52
CA LEU A 26 -6.69 -9.77 -4.62
C LEU A 26 -7.27 -9.46 -3.23
N THR A 27 -6.51 -9.80 -2.19
CA THR A 27 -6.72 -9.19 -0.87
C THR A 27 -6.16 -7.77 -0.86
N PHE A 28 -6.55 -6.97 0.13
CA PHE A 28 -5.95 -5.64 0.31
C PHE A 28 -4.42 -5.74 0.49
N TYR A 29 -3.93 -6.74 1.22
CA TYR A 29 -2.49 -6.94 1.44
C TYR A 29 -1.78 -7.32 0.13
N GLY A 30 -2.41 -8.15 -0.71
CA GLY A 30 -1.90 -8.45 -2.06
C GLY A 30 -1.80 -7.20 -2.93
N ALA A 31 -2.80 -6.31 -2.87
CA ALA A 31 -2.77 -5.04 -3.58
C ALA A 31 -1.67 -4.09 -3.06
N LEU A 32 -1.49 -3.97 -1.74
CA LEU A 32 -0.36 -3.24 -1.15
C LEU A 32 0.99 -3.83 -1.57
N TYR A 33 1.07 -5.17 -1.66
CA TYR A 33 2.26 -5.87 -2.08
C TYR A 33 2.74 -5.36 -3.45
N ILE A 34 1.82 -5.38 -4.42
CA ILE A 34 2.05 -4.97 -5.80
C ILE A 34 2.43 -3.48 -5.88
N ASN A 35 1.69 -2.60 -5.21
CA ASN A 35 2.02 -1.17 -5.19
C ASN A 35 3.42 -0.92 -4.61
N GLY A 36 3.82 -1.68 -3.58
CA GLY A 36 5.17 -1.61 -3.02
C GLY A 36 6.25 -2.05 -4.00
N GLN A 37 6.01 -3.08 -4.80
CA GLN A 37 6.96 -3.50 -5.84
C GLN A 37 7.15 -2.41 -6.90
N MET A 38 6.08 -1.73 -7.31
CA MET A 38 6.16 -0.61 -8.26
C MET A 38 7.02 0.54 -7.73
N LEU A 39 6.94 0.79 -6.42
CA LEU A 39 7.68 1.85 -5.74
C LEU A 39 9.08 1.41 -5.27
N GLY A 40 9.47 0.15 -5.48
CA GLY A 40 10.73 -0.39 -4.95
C GLY A 40 10.79 -0.39 -3.42
N ILE A 41 9.66 -0.61 -2.74
CA ILE A 41 9.54 -0.66 -1.28
C ILE A 41 9.49 -2.13 -0.81
N PRO A 42 10.49 -2.60 -0.04
CA PRO A 42 10.43 -3.91 0.60
C PRO A 42 9.24 -4.01 1.57
N CYS A 43 8.56 -5.17 1.59
CA CYS A 43 7.41 -5.38 2.47
C CYS A 43 7.78 -5.85 3.88
N SER A 44 8.99 -6.39 4.06
CA SER A 44 9.44 -7.06 5.29
C SER A 44 10.14 -6.14 6.28
N THR A 45 10.42 -4.89 5.90
CA THR A 45 11.14 -3.93 6.74
C THR A 45 10.42 -2.59 6.75
N VAL A 46 10.28 -2.02 7.94
CA VAL A 46 9.78 -0.66 8.14
C VAL A 46 10.97 0.23 8.45
N VAL A 47 11.57 0.81 7.41
CA VAL A 47 12.63 1.81 7.56
C VAL A 47 12.02 3.18 7.27
N PRO A 48 11.87 4.06 8.28
CA PRO A 48 11.40 5.41 8.06
C PRO A 48 12.37 6.18 7.17
N ALA A 49 11.84 6.83 6.14
CA ALA A 49 12.60 7.66 5.23
C ALA A 49 11.67 8.64 4.52
N LYS A 50 12.23 9.60 3.79
CA LYS A 50 11.47 10.38 2.82
C LYS A 50 11.17 9.51 1.60
N SER A 51 10.10 9.82 0.88
CA SER A 51 9.86 9.20 -0.43
C SER A 51 10.83 9.78 -1.47
N ASN A 52 11.13 8.99 -2.50
CA ASN A 52 11.92 9.44 -3.64
C ASN A 52 10.98 9.91 -4.76
N PRO A 53 11.39 10.89 -5.58
CA PRO A 53 10.70 11.18 -6.82
C PRO A 53 10.57 9.93 -7.69
N VAL A 54 9.46 9.83 -8.43
CA VAL A 54 9.19 8.72 -9.35
C VAL A 54 9.04 9.22 -10.78
N GLY A 55 9.28 8.34 -11.75
CA GLY A 55 9.11 8.66 -13.16
C GLY A 55 7.65 8.59 -13.63
N PRO A 56 7.39 9.03 -14.88
CA PRO A 56 6.05 9.04 -15.47
C PRO A 56 5.45 7.64 -15.69
N GLU A 57 6.25 6.59 -15.64
CA GLU A 57 5.81 5.19 -15.71
C GLU A 57 5.01 4.74 -14.49
N ILE A 58 5.17 5.42 -13.35
CA ILE A 58 4.41 5.12 -12.14
C ILE A 58 3.03 5.78 -12.23
N PRO A 59 1.93 5.08 -11.88
CA PRO A 59 0.60 5.65 -11.88
C PRO A 59 0.47 6.87 -10.96
N LEU A 60 -0.24 7.92 -11.40
CA LEU A 60 -0.39 9.19 -10.67
C LEU A 60 -0.88 9.02 -9.21
N ALA A 61 -1.78 8.07 -8.96
CA ALA A 61 -2.28 7.80 -7.60
C ALA A 61 -1.20 7.31 -6.62
N LEU A 62 -0.09 6.77 -7.14
CA LEU A 62 1.07 6.34 -6.36
C LEU A 62 2.21 7.36 -6.33
N HIS A 63 2.15 8.43 -7.13
CA HIS A 63 3.17 9.48 -7.08
C HIS A 63 3.28 10.02 -5.64
N PRO A 64 4.50 10.25 -5.13
CA PRO A 64 4.68 10.80 -3.80
C PRO A 64 4.08 12.20 -3.74
N THR A 65 3.40 12.52 -2.65
CA THR A 65 2.96 13.88 -2.37
C THR A 65 4.14 14.75 -1.97
N GLU A 66 3.96 16.07 -2.01
CA GLU A 66 4.96 17.01 -1.48
C GLU A 66 5.35 16.69 -0.03
N LEU A 67 4.36 16.39 0.83
CA LEU A 67 4.60 16.02 2.23
C LEU A 67 5.48 14.78 2.36
N GLN A 68 5.24 13.75 1.55
CA GLN A 68 6.04 12.54 1.51
C GLN A 68 7.49 12.79 1.07
N LEU A 69 7.72 13.76 0.17
CA LEU A 69 9.05 14.13 -0.30
C LEU A 69 9.86 14.92 0.74
N ILE A 70 9.21 15.64 1.66
CA ILE A 70 9.89 16.50 2.63
C ILE A 70 9.95 15.93 4.05
N THR A 71 9.07 14.99 4.40
CA THR A 71 8.90 14.45 5.76
C THR A 71 9.37 13.01 5.86
N ILE A 72 10.18 12.67 6.87
CA ILE A 72 10.54 11.28 7.19
C ILE A 72 9.31 10.58 7.76
N HIS A 73 8.91 9.45 7.18
CA HIS A 73 7.74 8.69 7.61
C HIS A 73 7.90 7.18 7.34
N PRO A 74 7.06 6.32 7.95
CA PRO A 74 7.03 4.89 7.62
C PRO A 74 6.60 4.66 6.17
N ARG A 75 7.53 4.23 5.29
CA ARG A 75 7.24 4.11 3.85
C ARG A 75 6.22 3.04 3.47
N TRP A 76 5.73 2.22 4.41
CA TRP A 76 4.61 1.33 4.13
C TRP A 76 3.34 2.12 3.76
N ILE A 77 3.23 3.38 4.23
CA ILE A 77 2.14 4.31 3.91
C ILE A 77 2.07 4.58 2.40
N ASP A 78 3.22 4.67 1.71
CA ASP A 78 3.33 5.02 0.29
C ASP A 78 2.59 4.05 -0.63
N ARG A 79 2.38 2.82 -0.16
CA ARG A 79 1.81 1.69 -0.90
C ARG A 79 0.30 1.82 -1.12
N PHE A 80 -0.36 2.72 -0.40
CA PHE A 80 -1.78 2.99 -0.59
C PHE A 80 -2.02 4.00 -1.73
N PRO A 81 -2.96 3.76 -2.64
CA PRO A 81 -3.25 4.66 -3.76
C PRO A 81 -4.12 5.85 -3.35
N PHE A 82 -3.98 6.36 -2.12
CA PHE A 82 -4.83 7.44 -1.59
C PHE A 82 -3.95 8.60 -1.10
N PRO A 83 -3.57 9.55 -1.98
CA PRO A 83 -2.70 10.66 -1.61
C PRO A 83 -3.12 11.41 -0.34
N LYS A 84 -4.42 11.65 -0.18
CA LYS A 84 -4.97 12.30 1.01
C LYS A 84 -4.77 11.49 2.29
N MET A 85 -5.16 10.21 2.29
CA MET A 85 -4.97 9.34 3.46
C MET A 85 -3.48 9.21 3.81
N ARG A 86 -2.60 9.11 2.81
CA ARG A 86 -1.14 9.09 3.06
C ARG A 86 -0.69 10.36 3.78
N ASN A 87 -1.13 11.53 3.32
CA ASN A 87 -0.85 12.78 4.01
C ASN A 87 -1.42 12.81 5.42
N SER A 88 -2.67 12.36 5.62
CA SER A 88 -3.30 12.31 6.95
C SER A 88 -2.51 11.44 7.93
N LEU A 89 -2.08 10.23 7.51
CA LEU A 89 -1.27 9.33 8.34
C LEU A 89 0.10 9.95 8.71
N ILE A 90 0.72 10.68 7.77
CA ILE A 90 1.99 11.36 8.02
C ILE A 90 1.80 12.56 8.95
N SER A 91 0.79 13.40 8.72
CA SER A 91 0.54 14.59 9.52
C SER A 91 0.06 14.26 10.94
N LEU A 92 -0.63 13.14 11.13
CA LEU A 92 -1.17 12.70 12.41
C LEU A 92 -0.32 11.61 13.08
N SER A 93 0.93 11.40 12.65
CA SER A 93 1.79 10.33 13.17
C SER A 93 2.12 10.44 14.66
N GLY A 94 1.90 11.62 15.28
CA GLY A 94 2.03 11.82 16.73
C GLY A 94 0.74 11.62 17.53
N VAL A 95 -0.38 11.35 16.85
CA VAL A 95 -1.72 11.19 17.43
C VAL A 95 -2.28 9.80 17.15
N ILE A 96 -2.03 9.28 15.95
CA ILE A 96 -2.46 7.94 15.53
C ILE A 96 -1.39 6.93 15.91
N ASP A 97 -1.83 5.84 16.55
CA ASP A 97 -1.03 4.62 16.70
C ASP A 97 -1.06 3.83 15.39
N ASP A 98 0.09 3.71 14.73
CA ASP A 98 0.22 3.04 13.44
C ASP A 98 0.07 1.51 13.56
N GLU A 99 0.49 0.91 14.68
CA GLU A 99 0.22 -0.50 14.96
C GLU A 99 -1.27 -0.76 15.16
N GLU A 100 -1.99 0.19 15.77
CA GLU A 100 -3.44 0.12 15.87
C GLU A 100 -4.11 0.11 14.49
N PHE A 101 -3.69 1.03 13.62
CA PHE A 101 -4.19 1.13 12.26
C PHE A 101 -3.90 -0.15 11.45
N VAL A 102 -2.66 -0.67 11.52
CA VAL A 102 -2.26 -1.89 10.82
C VAL A 102 -2.95 -3.14 11.36
N ARG A 103 -3.15 -3.25 12.67
CA ARG A 103 -3.93 -4.32 13.28
C ARG A 103 -5.37 -4.30 12.77
N ASP A 104 -6.00 -3.13 12.77
CA ASP A 104 -7.39 -2.98 12.33
C ASP A 104 -7.53 -3.26 10.83
N LEU A 105 -6.57 -2.85 9.99
CA LEU A 105 -6.50 -3.25 8.58
C LEU A 105 -6.59 -4.77 8.40
N ALA A 106 -5.91 -5.53 9.27
CA ALA A 106 -5.80 -6.99 9.16
C ALA A 106 -6.93 -7.76 9.85
N LEU A 107 -7.43 -7.26 10.99
CA LEU A 107 -8.35 -7.99 11.87
C LEU A 107 -9.81 -7.54 11.78
N MET A 108 -10.10 -6.46 11.03
CA MET A 108 -11.47 -6.03 10.76
C MET A 108 -11.74 -6.01 9.25
N PRO A 109 -13.01 -6.08 8.82
CA PRO A 109 -13.37 -5.84 7.42
C PRO A 109 -12.94 -4.42 7.03
N SER A 110 -11.82 -4.32 6.30
CA SER A 110 -11.16 -3.06 5.96
C SER A 110 -11.40 -2.65 4.51
N PHE A 111 -10.94 -3.47 3.57
CA PHE A 111 -11.09 -3.23 2.14
C PHE A 111 -11.50 -4.49 1.38
N GLU A 112 -12.33 -4.28 0.37
CA GLU A 112 -12.51 -5.22 -0.74
C GLU A 112 -11.86 -4.65 -2.00
N ILE A 113 -11.10 -5.49 -2.70
CA ILE A 113 -10.54 -5.14 -4.00
C ILE A 113 -11.51 -5.57 -5.09
N VAL A 114 -11.90 -4.64 -5.96
CA VAL A 114 -12.77 -4.91 -7.11
C VAL A 114 -12.04 -5.84 -8.08
N PRO A 115 -12.58 -7.05 -8.36
CA PRO A 115 -11.94 -7.99 -9.27
C PRO A 115 -11.68 -7.37 -10.65
N GLY A 116 -10.49 -7.62 -11.20
CA GLY A 116 -10.08 -7.13 -12.51
C GLY A 116 -9.71 -5.64 -12.59
N ARG A 117 -9.75 -4.89 -11.47
CA ARG A 117 -9.23 -3.52 -11.41
C ARG A 117 -7.80 -3.49 -10.89
N MET A 118 -7.11 -2.39 -11.22
CA MET A 118 -5.70 -2.24 -10.89
C MET A 118 -5.51 -1.78 -9.44
N PRO A 119 -4.53 -2.33 -8.70
CA PRO A 119 -4.33 -2.00 -7.28
C PRO A 119 -3.88 -0.56 -7.02
N TRP A 120 -3.38 0.16 -8.02
CA TRP A 120 -3.09 1.60 -7.95
C TRP A 120 -4.28 2.48 -8.33
N ASP A 121 -5.39 1.95 -8.85
CA ASP A 121 -6.61 2.73 -9.07
C ASP A 121 -7.34 2.88 -7.73
N PRO A 122 -7.51 4.09 -7.18
CA PRO A 122 -8.23 4.27 -5.92
C PRO A 122 -9.65 3.69 -5.95
N ARG A 123 -10.29 3.64 -7.13
CA ARG A 123 -11.64 3.09 -7.33
C ARG A 123 -11.68 1.56 -7.32
N ALA A 124 -10.52 0.90 -7.35
CA ALA A 124 -10.42 -0.54 -7.16
C ALA A 124 -10.61 -0.95 -5.69
N TRP A 125 -10.59 0.00 -4.75
CA TRP A 125 -10.64 -0.26 -3.33
C TRP A 125 -11.98 0.21 -2.75
N LYS A 126 -12.76 -0.73 -2.24
CA LYS A 126 -13.99 -0.43 -1.50
C LYS A 126 -13.67 -0.43 -0.02
N ILE A 127 -13.80 0.71 0.64
CA ILE A 127 -13.65 0.80 2.10
C ILE A 127 -14.89 0.20 2.75
N LEU A 128 -14.70 -0.79 3.61
CA LEU A 128 -15.79 -1.46 4.29
C LEU A 128 -16.23 -0.68 5.54
N LYS A 129 -17.52 -0.78 5.85
CA LYS A 129 -18.20 0.05 6.87
C LYS A 129 -17.48 0.07 8.24
N PRO A 130 -17.11 -1.07 8.85
CA PRO A 130 -16.47 -1.05 10.18
C PRO A 130 -15.17 -0.24 10.20
N PHE A 131 -14.35 -0.37 9.16
CA PHE A 131 -13.11 0.38 9.04
C PHE A 131 -13.36 1.85 8.70
N ALA A 132 -14.33 2.14 7.82
CA ALA A 132 -14.71 3.50 7.47
C ALA A 132 -15.26 4.29 8.67
N GLU A 133 -16.01 3.65 9.57
CA GLU A 133 -16.54 4.30 10.78
C GLU A 133 -15.43 4.78 11.71
N LYS A 134 -14.33 4.01 11.82
CA LYS A 134 -13.20 4.37 12.68
C LYS A 134 -12.17 5.27 11.99
N TRP A 135 -11.80 4.94 10.75
CA TRP A 135 -10.65 5.53 10.06
C TRP A 135 -11.03 6.39 8.85
N GLY A 136 -12.32 6.52 8.53
CA GLY A 136 -12.81 7.23 7.33
C GLY A 136 -12.39 8.70 7.27
N TYR A 137 -12.20 9.35 8.42
CA TYR A 137 -11.73 10.74 8.50
C TYR A 137 -10.33 10.93 7.88
N LEU A 138 -9.53 9.87 7.73
CA LEU A 138 -8.24 9.94 7.04
C LEU A 138 -8.40 10.13 5.53
N PHE A 139 -9.50 9.64 4.96
CA PHE A 139 -9.77 9.61 3.52
C PHE A 139 -10.57 10.83 3.06
N PHE A 140 -11.48 11.33 3.88
CA PHE A 140 -12.41 12.40 3.54
C PHE A 140 -12.08 13.68 4.31
N ALA A 141 -12.60 14.84 3.89
CA ALA A 141 -12.51 16.03 4.74
C ALA A 141 -13.64 15.91 5.76
N SER A 142 -13.40 16.30 7.00
CA SER A 142 -14.49 16.83 7.80
C SER A 142 -14.86 18.16 7.16
N GLU A 143 -15.98 18.20 6.44
CA GLU A 143 -16.64 19.48 6.10
C GLU A 143 -17.14 20.16 7.38
#